data_AF-A0A367Z9C8-F1
#
_entry.id   AF-A0A367Z9C8-F1
#
_cell.length_a   1.000
_cell.length_b   1.000
_cell.length_c   1.000
_cell.angle_alpha   90.00
_cell.angle_beta   90.00
_cell.angle_gamma   90.00
#
_symmetry.space_group_name_H-M   'P 1'
#
loop_
_entity.id
_entity.type
_entity.pdbx_description
1 polymer ?
#
loop_
_entity_poly.entity_id
_entity_poly.type
_entity_poly.pdbx_seq_one_letter_code
_entity_poly.pdbx_strand_id
1 'polypeptide(L)'
;MRWSLMGVIQPWIVGGFVLVAWILSSGLAGLPANAQGDNLSNPAIRGFERLSANEGWIWLGERLYRTSDGCASWQDITPPLSGGLELASIDFRNAEYGWAVLANNATAGDNAWFIAHTSNGGRSWQIEPIPLAEEDRFVPVAQSYLTVWDENTLWVVQKIISSANFSRGFLYRTLDGGKTWQRLELPIAAPIKAEGALKLWLQGGAREDEVYQSSDGGTTWVKITKVMPRPQSYYEEGWEPGMNSEAMDWKLERKGNCEPQTSHQSPDSSGRQELRCRTVERLWSTSDGGRSWAILPLPNGQTSLTREEIVSTNWFASPTASQPLGEDMPESPLIAVMQGHAFDKCEIPSLDKLAVWRQTSPYRAVNLYIGGIHRACDNKALSPEYIVQLRQQGWGLIPTWVGLQARCTTYTYRMSKYPPKAYLEGRNEADLATEAARELGLTNVAGTGSVIYYDLEHYDISNEECNQAARAFINGWVERMNELGMIGGVYSSGGPLSQFADLPNPPPVIWAAHWMDTFYNPQATVWDVYRLSNELWKDRQRLRQYTGGHPETWGEVTLNIDSNVMDGIVSFHLYLPQGFNYHTYFPFIAR
;
A
#
# COMPACT_ATOMS: atom_id res chain seq x y z
N MET A 1 -53.31 35.42 -46.69
CA MET A 1 -54.11 34.37 -47.35
C MET A 1 -54.94 33.62 -46.29
N ARG A 2 -55.85 32.72 -46.71
CA ARG A 2 -56.75 31.84 -45.93
C ARG A 2 -56.32 31.56 -44.47
N TRP A 3 -57.11 31.90 -43.45
CA TRP A 3 -58.34 31.23 -42.92
C TRP A 3 -58.00 29.97 -42.06
N SER A 4 -58.62 29.67 -40.91
CA SER A 4 -59.67 30.35 -40.12
C SER A 4 -59.82 29.77 -38.68
N LEU A 5 -60.42 30.55 -37.76
CA LEU A 5 -61.46 30.25 -36.72
C LEU A 5 -61.55 28.80 -36.12
N MET A 6 -61.88 28.52 -34.84
CA MET A 6 -62.71 29.18 -33.78
C MET A 6 -62.12 28.85 -32.36
N GLY A 7 -62.58 29.33 -31.20
CA GLY A 7 -63.58 30.35 -30.87
C GLY A 7 -64.63 29.95 -29.80
N VAL A 8 -64.44 30.42 -28.54
CA VAL A 8 -65.46 30.59 -27.44
C VAL A 8 -65.95 29.24 -26.81
N ILE A 9 -66.38 29.04 -25.54
CA ILE A 9 -67.16 29.82 -24.53
C ILE A 9 -66.77 29.47 -23.05
N GLN A 10 -67.07 30.35 -22.07
CA GLN A 10 -66.92 30.18 -20.58
C GLN A 10 -68.28 29.75 -19.93
N PRO A 11 -68.87 30.37 -18.86
CA PRO A 11 -68.43 30.93 -17.54
C PRO A 11 -68.57 29.89 -16.39
N TRP A 12 -68.59 30.10 -15.06
CA TRP A 12 -68.88 31.20 -14.07
C TRP A 12 -67.80 31.15 -12.93
N ILE A 13 -67.53 32.12 -12.02
CA ILE A 13 -68.32 33.07 -11.18
C ILE A 13 -69.02 32.32 -10.01
N VAL A 14 -68.89 32.64 -8.71
CA VAL A 14 -68.86 33.93 -7.94
C VAL A 14 -67.69 33.98 -6.92
N GLY A 15 -67.34 35.18 -6.40
CA GLY A 15 -66.42 35.38 -5.25
C GLY A 15 -67.04 35.02 -3.88
N GLY A 16 -66.57 35.51 -2.72
CA GLY A 16 -65.50 36.48 -2.44
C GLY A 16 -65.87 37.37 -1.24
N PHE A 17 -65.01 37.48 -0.22
CA PHE A 17 -65.13 38.44 0.89
C PHE A 17 -63.75 38.72 1.51
N VAL A 18 -63.57 39.91 2.09
CA VAL A 18 -62.34 40.35 2.76
C VAL A 18 -62.63 40.68 4.22
N LEU A 19 -61.78 40.22 5.13
CA LEU A 19 -61.63 40.78 6.48
C LEU A 19 -60.20 40.49 7.00
N VAL A 20 -59.70 41.34 7.90
CA VAL A 20 -58.27 41.49 8.22
C VAL A 20 -58.01 41.38 9.71
N ALA A 21 -57.07 40.52 10.14
CA ALA A 21 -56.33 40.66 11.41
C ALA A 21 -55.06 39.78 11.50
N TRP A 22 -53.90 40.44 11.52
CA TRP A 22 -52.71 40.17 12.36
C TRP A 22 -52.20 38.74 12.67
N ILE A 23 -51.12 38.38 11.96
CA ILE A 23 -49.80 37.91 12.46
C ILE A 23 -49.77 37.00 13.71
N LEU A 24 -49.28 35.76 13.53
CA LEU A 24 -48.13 35.24 14.28
C LEU A 24 -47.41 34.11 13.52
N SER A 25 -46.17 33.81 13.91
CA SER A 25 -45.21 33.02 13.13
C SER A 25 -45.23 31.52 13.41
N SER A 26 -45.30 30.71 12.36
CA SER A 26 -44.76 29.34 12.31
C SER A 26 -44.06 29.14 10.97
N GLY A 27 -42.85 28.59 10.98
CA GLY A 27 -41.99 28.57 9.81
C GLY A 27 -42.50 27.64 8.71
N LEU A 28 -42.40 28.09 7.45
CA LEU A 28 -42.23 27.16 6.33
C LEU A 28 -40.99 26.33 6.63
N ALA A 29 -41.15 25.01 6.76
CA ALA A 29 -40.01 24.10 6.83
C ALA A 29 -39.25 24.21 5.50
N GLY A 30 -38.11 24.91 5.53
CA GLY A 30 -37.20 24.93 4.40
C GLY A 30 -36.78 23.50 4.10
N LEU A 31 -37.06 23.04 2.88
CA LEU A 31 -36.50 21.78 2.39
C LEU A 31 -34.98 21.84 2.60
N PRO A 32 -34.34 20.77 3.10
CA PRO A 32 -32.89 20.75 3.19
C PRO A 32 -32.32 21.05 1.81
N ALA A 33 -31.35 21.96 1.73
CA ALA A 33 -30.74 22.32 0.47
C ALA A 33 -30.17 21.04 -0.16
N ASN A 34 -30.69 20.66 -1.34
CA ASN A 34 -30.16 19.52 -2.07
C ASN A 34 -28.65 19.69 -2.20
N ALA A 35 -27.89 18.62 -1.93
CA ALA A 35 -26.51 18.53 -2.37
C ALA A 35 -26.50 18.60 -3.90
N GLN A 36 -26.33 19.82 -4.43
CA GLN A 36 -25.90 19.99 -5.81
C GLN A 36 -24.55 19.29 -5.90
N GLY A 37 -24.39 18.37 -6.86
CA GLY A 37 -23.16 17.62 -7.00
C GLY A 37 -22.01 18.57 -7.33
N ASP A 38 -21.23 18.94 -6.32
CA ASP A 38 -20.00 19.71 -6.50
C ASP A 38 -19.10 18.91 -7.42
N ASN A 39 -18.81 19.50 -8.58
CA ASN A 39 -17.99 18.89 -9.62
C ASN A 39 -16.50 19.03 -9.22
N LEU A 40 -16.12 18.28 -8.18
CA LEU A 40 -14.81 18.30 -7.53
C LEU A 40 -13.71 18.15 -8.59
N SER A 41 -12.88 19.19 -8.74
CA SER A 41 -11.64 19.12 -9.49
C SER A 41 -10.68 18.15 -8.81
N ASN A 42 -10.43 17.00 -9.44
CA ASN A 42 -9.59 15.92 -8.93
C ASN A 42 -10.08 15.35 -7.56
N PRO A 43 -11.19 14.59 -7.55
CA PRO A 43 -11.74 14.01 -6.32
C PRO A 43 -10.83 12.90 -5.80
N ALA A 44 -10.25 13.13 -4.62
CA ALA A 44 -9.43 12.14 -3.91
C ALA A 44 -9.60 12.30 -2.40
N ILE A 45 -9.62 11.19 -1.67
CA ILE A 45 -9.63 11.15 -0.20
C ILE A 45 -8.22 11.44 0.29
N ARG A 46 -7.99 12.67 0.74
CA ARG A 46 -6.68 13.16 1.22
C ARG A 46 -6.42 12.80 2.69
N GLY A 47 -7.48 12.60 3.47
CA GLY A 47 -7.43 12.14 4.85
C GLY A 47 -8.82 11.82 5.38
N PHE A 48 -8.92 11.05 6.45
CA PHE A 48 -10.16 10.73 7.15
C PHE A 48 -9.83 10.25 8.57
N GLU A 49 -10.80 10.33 9.47
CA GLU A 49 -10.70 9.74 10.80
C GLU A 49 -12.09 9.49 11.39
N ARG A 50 -12.25 8.39 12.13
CA ARG A 50 -13.41 8.15 12.97
C ARG A 50 -13.12 8.55 14.41
N LEU A 51 -13.95 9.47 14.93
CA LEU A 51 -13.82 10.09 16.25
C LEU A 51 -14.72 9.42 17.31
N SER A 52 -15.88 8.90 16.91
CA SER A 52 -16.82 8.20 17.79
C SER A 52 -17.64 7.15 17.02
N ALA A 53 -18.61 6.51 17.65
CA ALA A 53 -19.51 5.57 16.97
C ALA A 53 -20.23 6.19 15.76
N ASN A 54 -20.60 7.47 15.86
CA ASN A 54 -21.39 8.17 14.85
C ASN A 54 -20.62 9.34 14.19
N GLU A 55 -19.46 9.72 14.72
CA GLU A 55 -18.76 10.95 14.33
C GLU A 55 -17.38 10.68 13.75
N GLY A 56 -17.01 11.52 12.79
CA GLY A 56 -15.73 11.48 12.11
C GLY A 56 -15.66 12.56 11.03
N TRP A 57 -14.51 12.67 10.39
CA TRP A 57 -14.26 13.65 9.33
C TRP A 57 -13.62 12.99 8.10
N ILE A 58 -13.81 13.62 6.94
CA ILE A 58 -13.18 13.24 5.68
C ILE A 58 -12.74 14.49 4.93
N TRP A 59 -11.48 14.51 4.50
CA TRP A 59 -10.94 15.50 3.59
C TRP A 59 -10.99 14.94 2.17
N LEU A 60 -11.88 15.49 1.36
CA LEU A 60 -12.21 15.06 0.00
C LEU A 60 -11.93 16.19 -0.99
N GLY A 61 -10.91 16.00 -1.84
CA GLY A 61 -10.44 17.03 -2.77
C GLY A 61 -9.89 18.24 -2.02
N GLU A 62 -10.56 19.39 -2.16
CA GLU A 62 -10.25 20.65 -1.47
C GLU A 62 -11.16 20.91 -0.25
N ARG A 63 -12.12 20.02 0.02
CA ARG A 63 -13.19 20.21 1.02
C ARG A 63 -13.06 19.27 2.20
N LEU A 64 -13.41 19.78 3.38
CA LEU A 64 -13.45 19.03 4.64
C LEU A 64 -14.90 18.84 5.06
N TYR A 65 -15.30 17.60 5.31
CA TYR A 65 -16.64 17.25 5.73
C TYR A 65 -16.63 16.51 7.07
N ARG A 66 -17.67 16.70 7.87
CA ARG A 66 -17.91 16.01 9.15
C ARG A 66 -19.24 15.27 9.12
N THR A 67 -19.29 14.09 9.73
CA THR A 67 -20.53 13.35 10.02
C THR A 67 -20.81 13.34 11.53
N SER A 68 -22.07 13.13 11.91
CA SER A 68 -22.49 12.84 13.29
C SER A 68 -23.61 11.80 13.39
N ASP A 69 -23.81 11.03 12.33
CA ASP A 69 -24.85 10.02 12.17
C ASP A 69 -24.33 8.72 11.52
N GLY A 70 -23.02 8.45 11.62
CA GLY A 70 -22.40 7.25 11.09
C GLY A 70 -22.23 7.27 9.57
N CYS A 71 -21.87 8.44 9.02
CA CYS A 71 -21.80 8.74 7.58
C CYS A 71 -23.15 8.73 6.85
N ALA A 72 -24.29 8.64 7.54
CA ALA A 72 -25.60 8.73 6.88
C ALA A 72 -25.84 10.12 6.25
N SER A 73 -25.21 11.17 6.79
CA SER A 73 -25.03 12.47 6.16
C SER A 73 -23.66 13.09 6.46
N TRP A 74 -23.31 14.08 5.65
CA TRP A 74 -22.06 14.83 5.72
C TRP A 74 -22.34 16.33 5.66
N GLN A 75 -21.72 17.10 6.56
CA GLN A 75 -21.74 18.56 6.59
C GLN A 75 -20.39 19.10 6.09
N ASP A 76 -20.40 20.02 5.12
CA ASP A 76 -19.19 20.79 4.77
C ASP A 76 -18.81 21.69 5.97
N ILE A 77 -17.58 21.53 6.44
CA ILE A 77 -16.96 22.28 7.53
C ILE A 77 -15.61 22.88 7.11
N THR A 78 -15.40 23.09 5.81
CA THR A 78 -14.14 23.62 5.26
C THR A 78 -13.83 24.99 5.85
N PRO A 79 -12.61 25.23 6.39
CA PRO A 79 -12.17 26.55 6.84
C PRO A 79 -12.26 27.60 5.70
N PRO A 80 -12.48 28.89 6.00
CA PRO A 80 -12.48 29.96 4.98
C PRO A 80 -11.19 30.07 4.14
N LEU A 81 -11.18 29.41 2.98
CA LEU A 81 -10.07 29.38 2.00
C LEU A 81 -9.93 30.67 1.16
N SER A 82 -9.97 31.84 1.80
CA SER A 82 -9.84 33.13 1.12
C SER A 82 -8.39 33.45 0.74
N GLY A 83 -8.17 34.06 -0.43
CA GLY A 83 -6.86 34.62 -0.80
C GLY A 83 -5.83 33.62 -1.34
N GLY A 84 -6.29 32.47 -1.87
CA GLY A 84 -5.39 31.42 -2.37
C GLY A 84 -4.81 30.54 -1.25
N LEU A 85 -5.51 30.44 -0.12
CA LEU A 85 -5.23 29.44 0.90
C LEU A 85 -5.81 28.09 0.48
N GLU A 86 -5.03 27.03 0.63
CA GLU A 86 -5.46 25.64 0.54
C GLU A 86 -5.41 25.00 1.94
N LEU A 87 -6.22 23.96 2.15
CA LEU A 87 -6.07 23.08 3.31
C LEU A 87 -4.79 22.24 3.13
N ALA A 88 -3.87 22.29 4.09
CA ALA A 88 -2.58 21.60 4.01
C ALA A 88 -2.50 20.38 4.95
N SER A 89 -3.11 20.48 6.14
CA SER A 89 -3.33 19.36 7.06
C SER A 89 -4.48 19.66 8.02
N ILE A 90 -5.07 18.61 8.61
CA ILE A 90 -6.21 18.66 9.52
C ILE A 90 -6.05 17.57 10.59
N ASP A 91 -6.49 17.87 11.82
CA ASP A 91 -6.52 16.95 12.96
C ASP A 91 -7.67 17.35 13.92
N PHE A 92 -8.41 16.37 14.46
CA PHE A 92 -9.51 16.60 15.39
C PHE A 92 -9.29 15.81 16.68
N ARG A 93 -9.12 16.51 17.81
CA ARG A 93 -8.91 15.84 19.09
C ARG A 93 -10.14 15.09 19.59
N ASN A 94 -11.32 15.55 19.17
CA ASN A 94 -12.63 14.97 19.42
C ASN A 94 -13.68 15.59 18.46
N ALA A 95 -14.96 15.26 18.66
CA ALA A 95 -16.11 15.74 17.91
C ALA A 95 -16.27 17.27 17.77
N GLU A 96 -15.77 18.06 18.72
CA GLU A 96 -15.97 19.52 18.80
C GLU A 96 -14.69 20.32 18.54
N TYR A 97 -13.54 19.80 18.95
CA TYR A 97 -12.24 20.50 18.94
C TYR A 97 -11.32 19.97 17.84
N GLY A 98 -10.94 20.85 16.91
CA GLY A 98 -10.06 20.51 15.79
C GLY A 98 -9.25 21.69 15.26
N TRP A 99 -8.16 21.38 14.57
CA TRP A 99 -7.21 22.35 14.04
C TRP A 99 -6.82 21.96 12.61
N ALA A 100 -6.60 22.98 11.77
CA ALA A 100 -6.13 22.83 10.40
C ALA A 100 -4.95 23.77 10.13
N VAL A 101 -3.96 23.31 9.37
CA VAL A 101 -2.98 24.19 8.74
C VAL A 101 -3.52 24.60 7.38
N LEU A 102 -3.63 25.91 7.15
CA LEU A 102 -3.95 26.50 5.86
C LEU A 102 -2.69 27.12 5.26
N ALA A 103 -2.46 26.93 3.96
CA ALA A 103 -1.24 27.38 3.30
C ALA A 103 -1.52 28.02 1.94
N ASN A 104 -0.85 29.14 1.64
CA ASN A 104 -0.66 29.62 0.27
C ASN A 104 0.78 29.26 -0.13
N ASN A 105 0.92 28.17 -0.89
CA ASN A 105 2.22 27.65 -1.35
C ASN A 105 2.62 28.33 -2.67
N ALA A 106 3.00 29.60 -2.58
CA ALA A 106 3.38 30.40 -3.74
C ALA A 106 4.61 29.79 -4.45
N THR A 107 4.47 29.41 -5.72
CA THR A 107 5.56 28.88 -6.58
C THR A 107 6.70 29.88 -6.84
N ALA A 108 6.54 31.13 -6.39
CA ALA A 108 7.58 32.18 -6.39
C ALA A 108 8.24 32.42 -5.01
N GLY A 109 7.88 31.63 -3.98
CA GLY A 109 8.64 31.55 -2.72
C GLY A 109 8.30 32.58 -1.64
N ASP A 110 7.03 32.88 -1.39
CA ASP A 110 6.62 33.50 -0.11
C ASP A 110 5.45 32.70 0.49
N ASN A 111 5.79 31.65 1.22
CA ASN A 111 4.83 30.80 1.92
C ASN A 111 4.14 31.59 3.03
N ALA A 112 2.81 31.73 2.95
CA ALA A 112 1.99 32.25 4.02
C ALA A 112 1.13 31.12 4.61
N TRP A 113 1.35 30.78 5.88
CA TRP A 113 0.60 29.74 6.58
C TRP A 113 -0.16 30.28 7.79
N PHE A 114 -1.28 29.63 8.07
CA PHE A 114 -2.20 29.99 9.13
C PHE A 114 -2.62 28.73 9.89
N ILE A 115 -2.76 28.84 11.19
CA ILE A 115 -3.47 27.86 12.00
C ILE A 115 -4.94 28.28 12.05
N ALA A 116 -5.83 27.37 11.67
CA ALA A 116 -7.26 27.52 11.87
C ALA A 116 -7.67 26.60 13.04
N HIS A 117 -8.41 27.11 14.02
CA HIS A 117 -9.00 26.28 15.08
C HIS A 117 -10.53 26.34 15.07
N THR A 118 -11.15 25.23 15.47
CA THR A 118 -12.58 25.15 15.79
C THR A 118 -12.79 24.52 17.15
N SER A 119 -13.82 25.00 17.85
CA SER A 119 -14.31 24.53 19.14
C SER A 119 -15.82 24.24 19.10
N ASN A 120 -16.35 24.01 17.90
CA ASN A 120 -17.76 23.67 17.66
C ASN A 120 -17.96 22.71 16.47
N GLY A 121 -16.99 21.82 16.23
CA GLY A 121 -17.05 20.78 15.20
C GLY A 121 -16.93 21.31 13.78
N GLY A 122 -16.19 22.41 13.58
CA GLY A 122 -15.95 23.01 12.27
C GLY A 122 -17.07 23.93 11.74
N ARG A 123 -18.11 24.19 12.55
CA ARG A 123 -19.20 25.13 12.20
C ARG A 123 -18.72 26.58 12.09
N SER A 124 -17.65 26.92 12.79
CA SER A 124 -16.89 28.16 12.62
C SER A 124 -15.42 27.94 12.92
N TRP A 125 -14.56 28.65 12.20
CA TRP A 125 -13.11 28.61 12.37
C TRP A 125 -12.57 29.99 12.74
N GLN A 126 -11.64 30.04 13.69
CA GLN A 126 -10.80 31.21 13.95
C GLN A 126 -9.44 30.95 13.28
N ILE A 127 -8.91 31.93 12.55
CA ILE A 127 -7.70 31.76 11.72
C ILE A 127 -6.65 32.79 12.13
N GLU A 128 -5.46 32.32 12.51
CA GLU A 128 -4.32 33.15 12.92
C GLU A 128 -3.06 32.77 12.13
N PRO A 129 -2.18 33.72 11.75
CA PRO A 129 -0.96 33.40 11.01
C PRO A 129 0.06 32.66 11.88
N ILE A 130 0.70 31.63 11.34
CA ILE A 130 1.85 30.99 12.00
C ILE A 130 3.07 31.90 11.76
N PRO A 131 3.79 32.35 12.81
CA PRO A 131 4.94 33.24 12.67
C PRO A 131 6.17 32.46 12.17
N LEU A 132 6.25 32.27 10.86
CA LEU A 132 7.36 31.57 10.21
C LEU A 132 8.66 32.37 10.32
N ALA A 133 9.77 31.65 10.49
CA ALA A 133 11.10 32.21 10.37
C ALA A 133 11.32 32.64 8.91
N GLU A 134 12.11 33.71 8.70
CA GLU A 134 12.32 34.27 7.37
C GLU A 134 12.85 33.22 6.39
N GLU A 135 13.78 32.37 6.82
CA GLU A 135 14.33 31.24 6.06
C GLU A 135 13.30 30.17 5.64
N ASP A 136 12.21 29.98 6.40
CA ASP A 136 11.19 28.96 6.12
C ASP A 136 10.12 29.45 5.12
N ARG A 137 10.04 30.76 4.87
CA ARG A 137 9.07 31.34 3.91
C ARG A 137 9.42 31.06 2.46
N PHE A 138 10.72 30.89 2.16
CA PHE A 138 11.23 30.75 0.79
C PHE A 138 11.51 29.29 0.37
N VAL A 139 11.31 28.30 1.25
CA VAL A 139 11.58 26.88 0.95
C VAL A 139 10.33 26.15 0.45
N PRO A 140 10.42 25.35 -0.62
CA PRO A 140 9.26 24.65 -1.15
C PRO A 140 8.86 23.47 -0.25
N VAL A 141 7.66 23.53 0.33
CA VAL A 141 7.06 22.42 1.09
C VAL A 141 6.43 21.39 0.16
N ALA A 142 6.75 20.12 0.41
CA ALA A 142 6.16 18.96 -0.24
C ALA A 142 4.90 18.46 0.50
N GLN A 143 4.92 18.51 1.84
CA GLN A 143 3.81 18.02 2.66
C GLN A 143 3.83 18.63 4.07
N SER A 144 2.65 19.00 4.57
CA SER A 144 2.42 19.39 5.97
C SER A 144 1.84 18.21 6.75
N TYR A 145 2.26 18.05 8.00
CA TYR A 145 1.63 17.17 8.99
C TYR A 145 1.27 17.99 10.22
N LEU A 146 0.08 17.75 10.78
CA LEU A 146 -0.40 18.33 12.02
C LEU A 146 -0.53 17.21 13.06
N THR A 147 -0.31 17.53 14.33
CA THR A 147 -0.57 16.63 15.45
C THR A 147 -1.05 17.43 16.64
N VAL A 148 -2.24 17.10 17.15
CA VAL A 148 -2.92 17.75 18.27
C VAL A 148 -2.91 16.82 19.47
N TRP A 149 -2.30 17.23 20.59
CA TRP A 149 -2.41 16.48 21.84
C TRP A 149 -3.57 16.97 22.71
N ASP A 150 -3.74 18.28 22.82
CA ASP A 150 -4.83 18.96 23.52
C ASP A 150 -5.07 20.36 22.95
N GLU A 151 -5.97 21.13 23.56
CA GLU A 151 -6.35 22.47 23.10
C GLU A 151 -5.23 23.52 23.12
N ASN A 152 -4.11 23.23 23.80
CA ASN A 152 -2.96 24.12 23.91
C ASN A 152 -1.72 23.57 23.16
N THR A 153 -1.58 22.24 23.09
CA THR A 153 -0.36 21.53 22.70
C THR A 153 -0.47 20.95 21.28
N LEU A 154 0.25 21.56 20.33
CA LEU A 154 0.23 21.16 18.91
C LEU A 154 1.63 21.16 18.28
N TRP A 155 1.82 20.29 17.28
CA TRP A 155 3.00 20.23 16.42
C TRP A 155 2.62 20.28 14.95
N VAL A 156 3.36 21.08 14.18
CA VAL A 156 3.25 21.21 12.73
C VAL A 156 4.60 20.85 12.12
N VAL A 157 4.69 19.67 11.50
CA VAL A 157 5.90 19.23 10.78
C VAL A 157 5.75 19.58 9.30
N GLN A 158 6.80 20.17 8.73
CA GLN A 158 6.78 20.68 7.37
C GLN A 158 7.91 20.04 6.57
N LYS A 159 7.55 19.07 5.73
CA LYS A 159 8.48 18.32 4.89
C LYS A 159 8.77 19.14 3.63
N ILE A 160 10.02 19.56 3.45
CA ILE A 160 10.44 20.30 2.25
C ILE A 160 10.78 19.36 1.10
N ILE A 161 10.77 19.87 -0.13
CA ILE A 161 11.25 19.12 -1.29
C ILE A 161 12.76 18.89 -1.14
N SER A 162 13.16 17.63 -1.01
CA SER A 162 14.55 17.17 -0.99
C SER A 162 14.76 16.01 -1.97
N SER A 163 16.02 15.68 -2.30
CA SER A 163 16.31 14.47 -3.08
C SER A 163 16.06 13.20 -2.26
N ALA A 164 15.80 12.08 -2.94
CA ALA A 164 15.40 10.80 -2.33
C ALA A 164 16.39 10.18 -1.32
N ASN A 165 17.56 10.78 -1.09
CA ASN A 165 18.51 10.38 -0.05
C ASN A 165 18.31 11.11 1.28
N PHE A 166 17.36 12.06 1.37
CA PHE A 166 17.10 12.85 2.58
C PHE A 166 15.60 13.08 2.79
N SER A 167 15.11 12.97 4.03
CA SER A 167 13.82 13.52 4.44
C SER A 167 14.04 14.77 5.30
N ARG A 168 13.96 15.96 4.67
CA ARG A 168 14.23 17.24 5.33
C ARG A 168 12.96 18.01 5.62
N GLY A 169 13.01 18.83 6.66
CA GLY A 169 11.91 19.67 7.10
C GLY A 169 12.22 20.28 8.47
N PHE A 170 11.22 20.93 9.04
CA PHE A 170 11.30 21.62 10.33
C PHE A 170 9.99 21.46 11.11
N LEU A 171 10.07 21.68 12.42
CA LEU A 171 8.95 21.53 13.35
C LEU A 171 8.58 22.89 13.94
N TYR A 172 7.28 23.21 13.91
CA TYR A 172 6.68 24.28 14.68
C TYR A 172 5.85 23.69 15.83
N ARG A 173 6.14 24.09 17.07
CA ARG A 173 5.38 23.68 18.27
C ARG A 173 4.70 24.88 18.92
N THR A 174 3.45 24.71 19.37
CA THR A 174 2.79 25.64 20.29
C THR A 174 2.39 24.91 21.58
N LEU A 175 2.34 25.65 22.69
CA LEU A 175 1.95 25.18 24.02
C LEU A 175 0.85 26.06 24.64
N ASP A 176 0.22 26.92 23.84
CA ASP A 176 -0.81 27.88 24.25
C ASP A 176 -1.97 28.00 23.24
N GLY A 177 -2.13 27.01 22.35
CA GLY A 177 -3.24 26.92 21.39
C GLY A 177 -3.01 27.72 20.10
N GLY A 178 -1.76 28.02 19.78
CA GLY A 178 -1.35 28.70 18.55
C GLY A 178 -1.03 30.19 18.70
N LYS A 179 -1.05 30.74 19.92
CA LYS A 179 -0.79 32.16 20.19
C LYS A 179 0.70 32.49 20.16
N THR A 180 1.54 31.55 20.62
CA THR A 180 2.99 31.57 20.45
C THR A 180 3.48 30.24 19.88
N TRP A 181 4.56 30.33 19.10
CA TRP A 181 5.16 29.20 18.39
C TRP A 181 6.67 29.16 18.58
N GLN A 182 7.20 27.95 18.70
CA GLN A 182 8.62 27.65 18.78
C GLN A 182 9.01 26.81 17.57
N ARG A 183 9.96 27.30 16.76
CA ARG A 183 10.64 26.50 15.73
C ARG A 183 11.63 25.55 16.41
N LEU A 184 11.64 24.30 15.98
CA LEU A 184 12.44 23.20 16.49
C LEU A 184 13.03 22.40 15.33
N GLU A 185 14.21 21.82 15.56
CA GLU A 185 14.90 20.99 14.57
C GLU A 185 14.34 19.55 14.54
N LEU A 186 14.38 18.93 13.37
CA LEU A 186 13.93 17.56 13.15
C LEU A 186 15.09 16.68 12.66
N PRO A 187 15.21 15.43 13.16
CA PRO A 187 16.15 14.47 12.58
C PRO A 187 15.67 13.96 11.22
N ILE A 188 14.35 13.84 11.05
CA ILE A 188 13.66 13.41 9.83
C ILE A 188 12.31 14.16 9.73
N ALA A 189 11.88 14.50 8.52
CA ALA A 189 10.52 15.04 8.31
C ALA A 189 9.52 13.91 8.08
N ALA A 190 8.68 13.66 9.09
CA ALA A 190 7.66 12.60 9.11
C ALA A 190 6.51 13.00 10.05
N PRO A 191 5.34 12.34 10.01
CA PRO A 191 4.28 12.54 11.00
C PRO A 191 4.77 12.27 12.42
N ILE A 192 4.32 13.07 13.38
CA ILE A 192 4.57 12.85 14.81
C ILE A 192 3.47 11.94 15.38
N LYS A 193 3.86 10.95 16.17
CA LYS A 193 2.93 10.21 17.05
C LYS A 193 3.19 10.60 18.50
N ALA A 194 2.21 11.23 19.14
CA ALA A 194 2.30 11.69 20.53
C ALA A 194 1.80 10.62 21.52
N GLU A 195 2.56 10.40 22.60
CA GLU A 195 2.20 9.63 23.78
C GLU A 195 2.20 10.54 25.02
N GLY A 196 1.46 11.65 24.92
CA GLY A 196 1.51 12.76 25.87
C GLY A 196 2.33 13.95 25.36
N ALA A 197 2.12 15.12 25.98
CA ALA A 197 2.74 16.40 25.60
C ALA A 197 4.28 16.42 25.52
N LEU A 198 4.97 15.43 26.12
CA LEU A 198 6.43 15.35 26.14
C LEU A 198 7.01 14.15 25.39
N LYS A 199 6.30 13.02 25.30
CA LYS A 199 6.82 11.80 24.69
C LYS A 199 6.33 11.68 23.26
N LEU A 200 7.22 11.86 22.29
CA LEU A 200 6.88 11.84 20.87
C LEU A 200 7.69 10.79 20.13
N TRP A 201 7.14 10.29 19.03
CA TRP A 201 7.83 9.44 18.07
C TRP A 201 7.77 10.03 16.67
N LEU A 202 8.84 9.81 15.91
CA LEU A 202 8.88 9.94 14.45
C LEU A 202 9.26 8.57 13.88
N GLN A 203 8.56 8.13 12.85
CA GLN A 203 8.95 6.98 12.02
C GLN A 203 8.93 7.44 10.55
N GLY A 204 9.99 7.15 9.81
CA GLY A 204 10.12 7.59 8.42
C GLY A 204 11.59 7.72 8.03
N GLY A 205 11.97 8.90 7.53
CA GLY A 205 13.31 9.16 7.00
C GLY A 205 13.36 8.99 5.48
N ALA A 206 14.56 8.91 4.92
CA ALA A 206 14.73 8.83 3.46
C ALA A 206 14.40 7.44 2.86
N ARG A 207 14.26 6.41 3.71
CA ARG A 207 13.98 5.02 3.33
C ARG A 207 12.88 4.38 4.20
N GLU A 208 12.20 5.21 4.98
CA GLU A 208 11.13 4.83 5.92
C GLU A 208 11.54 3.85 7.05
N ASP A 209 12.86 3.63 7.21
CA ASP A 209 13.51 2.73 8.17
C ASP A 209 13.97 3.40 9.48
N GLU A 210 13.81 4.72 9.60
CA GLU A 210 14.34 5.50 10.72
C GLU A 210 13.27 5.78 11.79
N VAL A 211 13.53 5.33 13.02
CA VAL A 211 12.69 5.63 14.21
C VAL A 211 13.44 6.53 15.18
N TYR A 212 12.79 7.60 15.63
CA TYR A 212 13.28 8.52 16.66
C TYR A 212 12.25 8.70 17.77
N GLN A 213 12.71 8.91 19.00
CA GLN A 213 11.90 9.27 20.16
C GLN A 213 12.36 10.60 20.73
N SER A 214 11.41 11.44 21.17
CA SER A 214 11.65 12.58 22.06
C SER A 214 10.99 12.35 23.41
N SER A 215 11.55 12.93 24.46
CA SER A 215 10.99 12.96 25.82
C SER A 215 10.81 14.38 26.38
N ASP A 216 10.96 15.41 25.53
CA ASP A 216 10.88 16.83 25.87
C ASP A 216 9.97 17.62 24.89
N GLY A 217 9.01 16.91 24.29
CA GLY A 217 8.00 17.44 23.38
C GLY A 217 8.55 17.84 22.01
N GLY A 218 9.63 17.20 21.56
CA GLY A 218 10.26 17.42 20.25
C GLY A 218 11.42 18.42 20.24
N THR A 219 11.95 18.79 21.42
CA THR A 219 13.09 19.72 21.55
C THR A 219 14.42 19.00 21.30
N THR A 220 14.54 17.74 21.72
CA THR A 220 15.63 16.82 21.37
C THR A 220 15.07 15.46 20.95
N TRP A 221 15.85 14.73 20.14
CA TRP A 221 15.46 13.45 19.54
C TRP A 221 16.58 12.41 19.64
N VAL A 222 16.23 11.19 20.02
CA VAL A 222 17.14 10.03 20.15
C VAL A 222 16.76 8.99 19.11
N LYS A 223 17.73 8.55 18.28
CA LYS A 223 17.48 7.48 17.29
C LYS A 223 17.35 6.13 17.98
N ILE A 224 16.27 5.41 17.70
CA ILE A 224 15.98 4.09 18.27
C ILE A 224 16.55 3.02 17.34
N THR A 225 17.81 2.66 17.56
CA THR A 225 18.56 1.67 16.75
C THR A 225 18.21 0.22 17.07
N LYS A 226 17.30 -0.02 18.01
CA LYS A 226 16.88 -1.35 18.44
C LYS A 226 15.37 -1.37 18.68
N VAL A 227 14.62 -1.60 17.61
CA VAL A 227 13.18 -1.88 17.68
C VAL A 227 12.99 -3.10 18.60
N MET A 228 12.28 -2.92 19.71
CA MET A 228 11.88 -4.06 20.53
C MET A 228 10.83 -4.86 19.76
N PRO A 229 10.87 -6.21 19.78
CA PRO A 229 9.81 -7.01 19.17
C PRO A 229 8.46 -6.59 19.77
N ARG A 230 7.44 -6.44 18.91
CA ARG A 230 6.08 -6.11 19.35
C ARG A 230 5.62 -7.12 20.41
N PRO A 231 5.00 -6.68 21.53
CA PRO A 231 4.47 -7.61 22.53
C PRO A 231 3.53 -8.63 21.88
N GLN A 232 3.77 -9.91 22.15
CA GLN A 232 3.09 -11.02 21.45
C GLN A 232 1.57 -11.05 21.71
N SER A 233 1.12 -10.42 22.80
CA SER A 233 -0.28 -10.23 23.17
C SER A 233 -1.12 -9.41 22.18
N TYR A 234 -0.53 -8.78 21.17
CA TYR A 234 -1.29 -8.07 20.12
C TYR A 234 -1.83 -9.00 19.02
N TYR A 235 -1.35 -10.25 18.94
CA TYR A 235 -1.62 -11.14 17.81
C TYR A 235 -2.66 -12.23 18.10
N GLU A 236 -3.09 -12.40 19.35
CA GLU A 236 -3.96 -13.51 19.76
C GLU A 236 -5.47 -13.26 19.57
N GLU A 237 -5.90 -12.04 19.23
CA GLU A 237 -7.33 -11.67 19.10
C GLU A 237 -7.80 -11.32 17.66
N GLY A 238 -6.88 -11.28 16.69
CA GLY A 238 -7.18 -11.06 15.26
C GLY A 238 -7.36 -9.60 14.84
N TRP A 239 -6.46 -8.71 15.29
CA TRP A 239 -6.53 -7.26 15.11
C TRP A 239 -5.76 -6.76 13.86
N GLU A 240 -6.35 -5.88 13.04
CA GLU A 240 -5.61 -5.18 11.97
C GLU A 240 -4.80 -4.00 12.54
N PRO A 241 -3.50 -3.86 12.21
CA PRO A 241 -2.67 -2.77 12.75
C PRO A 241 -3.17 -1.37 12.35
N GLY A 242 -3.55 -0.58 13.36
CA GLY A 242 -3.87 0.84 13.20
C GLY A 242 -5.24 1.27 13.70
N MET A 243 -6.11 0.35 14.15
CA MET A 243 -7.48 0.68 14.53
C MET A 243 -7.58 1.62 15.75
N ASN A 244 -8.40 2.67 15.63
CA ASN A 244 -8.72 3.65 16.68
C ASN A 244 -9.60 3.07 17.82
N SER A 245 -10.26 1.91 17.65
CA SER A 245 -10.88 1.18 18.76
C SER A 245 -10.94 -0.33 18.54
N GLU A 246 -11.09 -1.10 19.63
CA GLU A 246 -11.05 -2.58 19.66
C GLU A 246 -12.08 -3.26 18.74
N ALA A 247 -13.20 -2.60 18.43
CA ALA A 247 -14.31 -3.18 17.68
C ALA A 247 -14.67 -2.41 16.40
N MET A 248 -14.24 -1.16 16.21
CA MET A 248 -14.81 -0.30 15.17
C MET A 248 -13.77 0.67 14.61
N ASP A 249 -13.63 0.73 13.28
CA ASP A 249 -12.88 1.80 12.63
C ASP A 249 -13.20 1.94 11.13
N TRP A 250 -12.57 2.92 10.47
CA TRP A 250 -12.61 3.12 9.02
C TRP A 250 -11.30 2.72 8.33
N LYS A 251 -11.37 2.27 7.07
CA LYS A 251 -10.19 2.14 6.20
C LYS A 251 -10.45 2.56 4.77
N LEU A 252 -9.40 2.95 4.07
CA LEU A 252 -9.44 3.38 2.67
C LEU A 252 -8.92 2.28 1.75
N GLU A 253 -9.79 1.78 0.88
CA GLU A 253 -9.41 0.96 -0.26
C GLU A 253 -9.02 1.87 -1.43
N ARG A 254 -7.83 1.64 -2.01
CA ARG A 254 -7.42 2.17 -3.31
C ARG A 254 -7.16 0.99 -4.25
N LYS A 255 -7.90 0.94 -5.35
CA LYS A 255 -7.69 -0.01 -6.46
C LYS A 255 -7.43 0.80 -7.73
N GLY A 256 -6.62 0.31 -8.64
CA GLY A 256 -6.36 1.03 -9.89
C GLY A 256 -5.65 0.20 -10.93
N ASN A 257 -5.70 0.67 -12.17
CA ASN A 257 -5.08 0.00 -13.32
C ASN A 257 -4.73 1.02 -14.41
N CYS A 258 -3.80 0.69 -15.31
CA CYS A 258 -3.40 1.60 -16.39
C CYS A 258 -3.35 0.89 -17.75
N GLU A 259 -3.97 1.49 -18.76
CA GLU A 259 -3.90 1.03 -20.14
C GLU A 259 -2.97 1.91 -21.00
N PRO A 260 -2.15 1.34 -21.88
CA PRO A 260 -1.38 2.12 -22.84
C PRO A 260 -2.30 2.89 -23.81
N GLN A 261 -1.94 4.12 -24.15
CA GLN A 261 -2.53 4.90 -25.24
C GLN A 261 -1.58 4.91 -26.45
N THR A 262 -2.05 5.46 -27.57
CA THR A 262 -1.27 5.58 -28.83
C THR A 262 -0.05 6.47 -28.65
N SER A 263 1.14 5.92 -28.88
CA SER A 263 2.41 6.62 -28.65
C SER A 263 2.77 7.64 -29.73
N HIS A 264 3.30 8.78 -29.32
CA HIS A 264 4.02 9.71 -30.18
C HIS A 264 5.51 9.34 -30.18
N GLN A 265 6.05 8.91 -31.33
CA GLN A 265 7.49 8.67 -31.48
C GLN A 265 8.26 9.99 -31.54
N SER A 266 9.19 10.18 -30.61
CA SER A 266 10.21 11.23 -30.71
C SER A 266 11.29 10.84 -31.73
N PRO A 267 11.81 11.77 -32.57
CA PRO A 267 12.90 11.48 -33.51
C PRO A 267 14.23 11.07 -32.86
N ASP A 268 14.40 11.26 -31.55
CA ASP A 268 15.64 10.95 -30.81
C ASP A 268 15.69 9.52 -30.22
N SER A 269 14.71 8.67 -30.54
CA SER A 269 14.53 7.32 -29.99
C SER A 269 14.25 7.24 -28.48
N SER A 270 14.07 8.37 -27.77
CA SER A 270 13.54 8.38 -26.40
C SER A 270 12.03 8.10 -26.41
N GLY A 271 11.69 6.82 -26.28
CA GLY A 271 10.32 6.32 -26.37
C GLY A 271 9.47 6.71 -25.17
N ARG A 272 8.70 7.80 -25.28
CA ARG A 272 7.63 8.10 -24.32
C ARG A 272 6.32 7.46 -24.72
N GLN A 273 5.61 6.94 -23.72
CA GLN A 273 4.23 6.47 -23.86
C GLN A 273 3.33 7.18 -22.86
N GLU A 274 2.10 7.44 -23.27
CA GLU A 274 1.04 7.86 -22.37
C GLU A 274 0.27 6.62 -21.91
N LEU A 275 0.15 6.45 -20.59
CA LEU A 275 -0.73 5.47 -19.98
C LEU A 275 -1.97 6.21 -19.44
N ARG A 276 -3.17 5.72 -19.76
CA ARG A 276 -4.40 6.13 -19.08
C ARG A 276 -4.56 5.27 -17.83
N CYS A 277 -4.30 5.86 -16.67
CA CYS A 277 -4.54 5.23 -15.38
C CYS A 277 -5.94 5.57 -14.88
N ARG A 278 -6.67 4.56 -14.38
CA ARG A 278 -7.94 4.72 -13.66
C ARG A 278 -7.75 4.20 -12.23
N THR A 279 -8.10 5.03 -11.25
CA THR A 279 -8.07 4.70 -9.82
C THR A 279 -9.47 4.80 -9.25
N VAL A 280 -9.84 3.84 -8.41
CA VAL A 280 -11.10 3.75 -7.67
C VAL A 280 -10.78 3.76 -6.17
N GLU A 281 -11.33 4.75 -5.46
CA GLU A 281 -11.19 4.88 -4.01
C GLU A 281 -12.52 4.55 -3.31
N ARG A 282 -12.49 3.79 -2.22
CA ARG A 282 -13.67 3.52 -1.36
C ARG A 282 -13.31 3.61 0.11
N LEU A 283 -14.14 4.30 0.90
CA LEU A 283 -14.04 4.28 2.35
C LEU A 283 -14.90 3.13 2.89
N TRP A 284 -14.35 2.35 3.82
CA TRP A 284 -15.00 1.21 4.45
C TRP A 284 -15.07 1.41 5.97
N SER A 285 -16.04 0.79 6.62
CA SER A 285 -16.21 0.76 8.08
C SER A 285 -16.36 -0.67 8.59
N THR A 286 -15.80 -0.96 9.77
CA THR A 286 -16.04 -2.20 10.51
C THR A 286 -16.75 -1.92 11.84
N SER A 287 -17.50 -2.92 12.33
CA SER A 287 -18.18 -2.88 13.63
C SER A 287 -17.90 -4.09 14.53
N ASP A 288 -16.99 -4.97 14.10
CA ASP A 288 -16.68 -6.26 14.75
C ASP A 288 -15.17 -6.57 14.87
N GLY A 289 -14.33 -5.53 14.86
CA GLY A 289 -12.86 -5.65 14.99
C GLY A 289 -12.13 -5.93 13.68
N GLY A 290 -12.72 -5.56 12.53
CA GLY A 290 -12.16 -5.79 11.21
C GLY A 290 -12.52 -7.14 10.58
N ARG A 291 -13.42 -7.91 11.19
CA ARG A 291 -13.86 -9.24 10.72
C ARG A 291 -14.86 -9.14 9.57
N SER A 292 -15.65 -8.08 9.55
CA SER A 292 -16.47 -7.67 8.40
C SER A 292 -16.33 -6.17 8.15
N TRP A 293 -16.56 -5.78 6.89
CA TRP A 293 -16.41 -4.42 6.39
C TRP A 293 -17.59 -4.04 5.49
N ALA A 294 -18.14 -2.85 5.67
CA ALA A 294 -19.19 -2.26 4.84
C ALA A 294 -18.69 -0.96 4.20
N ILE A 295 -19.08 -0.71 2.94
CA ILE A 295 -18.70 0.52 2.22
C ILE A 295 -19.49 1.69 2.79
N LEU A 296 -18.82 2.80 3.06
CA LEU A 296 -19.43 4.05 3.51
C LEU A 296 -19.81 4.95 2.31
N PRO A 297 -20.97 5.62 2.36
CA PRO A 297 -21.27 6.69 1.40
C PRO A 297 -20.40 7.92 1.72
N LEU A 298 -19.87 8.53 0.66
CA LEU A 298 -19.02 9.71 0.70
C LEU A 298 -19.87 11.00 0.68
N PRO A 299 -19.30 12.19 0.99
CA PRO A 299 -20.03 13.46 1.00
C PRO A 299 -20.79 13.82 -0.28
N ASN A 300 -20.37 13.29 -1.44
CA ASN A 300 -21.05 13.48 -2.73
C ASN A 300 -22.18 12.45 -2.99
N GLY A 301 -22.51 11.61 -2.01
CA GLY A 301 -23.53 10.54 -2.11
C GLY A 301 -23.08 9.28 -2.85
N GLN A 302 -21.83 9.19 -3.31
CA GLN A 302 -21.28 8.00 -3.97
C GLN A 302 -20.64 7.04 -2.97
N THR A 303 -20.57 5.75 -3.31
CA THR A 303 -19.85 4.71 -2.54
C THR A 303 -18.42 4.47 -3.05
N SER A 304 -18.02 5.15 -4.13
CA SER A 304 -16.66 5.16 -4.65
C SER A 304 -16.35 6.48 -5.34
N LEU A 305 -15.07 6.86 -5.41
CA LEU A 305 -14.57 7.87 -6.33
C LEU A 305 -13.88 7.17 -7.48
N THR A 306 -14.10 7.62 -8.72
CA THR A 306 -13.24 7.29 -9.86
C THR A 306 -12.43 8.52 -10.25
N ARG A 307 -11.11 8.35 -10.36
CA ARG A 307 -10.20 9.28 -11.02
C ARG A 307 -9.62 8.62 -12.27
N GLU A 308 -9.55 9.35 -13.37
CA GLU A 308 -8.67 9.01 -14.50
C GLU A 308 -7.55 10.06 -14.61
N GLU A 309 -6.36 9.60 -14.99
CA GLU A 309 -5.21 10.46 -15.27
C GLU A 309 -4.34 9.90 -16.40
N ILE A 310 -3.57 10.77 -17.05
CA ILE A 310 -2.61 10.38 -18.08
C ILE A 310 -1.20 10.51 -17.51
N VAL A 311 -0.47 9.39 -17.47
CA VAL A 311 0.90 9.30 -16.96
C VAL A 311 1.85 9.09 -18.13
N SER A 312 2.86 9.95 -18.28
CA SER A 312 3.90 9.79 -19.31
C SER A 312 5.06 8.93 -18.78
N THR A 313 5.23 7.72 -19.30
CA THR A 313 6.38 6.85 -19.03
C THR A 313 7.51 7.10 -20.04
N ASN A 314 8.77 6.87 -19.64
CA ASN A 314 9.93 6.86 -20.56
C ASN A 314 10.22 5.44 -21.12
N TRP A 315 9.22 4.55 -21.11
CA TRP A 315 9.31 3.17 -21.57
C TRP A 315 7.94 2.72 -22.11
N PHE A 316 7.94 1.78 -23.05
CA PHE A 316 6.72 1.24 -23.65
C PHE A 316 6.21 0.01 -22.88
N ALA A 317 4.95 0.07 -22.42
CA ALA A 317 4.21 -1.10 -21.95
C ALA A 317 3.88 -2.04 -23.11
N SER A 318 3.76 -3.34 -22.82
CA SER A 318 3.51 -4.35 -23.85
C SER A 318 2.15 -4.10 -24.56
N PRO A 319 2.09 -4.01 -25.90
CA PRO A 319 0.89 -3.60 -26.65
C PRO A 319 -0.22 -4.67 -26.70
N THR A 320 -0.05 -5.76 -25.94
CA THR A 320 -0.77 -7.03 -26.11
C THR A 320 -1.81 -7.30 -25.03
N ALA A 321 -2.00 -6.39 -24.07
CA ALA A 321 -2.96 -6.53 -22.98
C ALA A 321 -3.65 -5.19 -22.66
N SER A 322 -4.87 -5.02 -23.18
CA SER A 322 -5.83 -4.05 -22.66
C SER A 322 -6.31 -4.52 -21.28
N GLN A 323 -5.88 -3.85 -20.21
CA GLN A 323 -6.34 -4.14 -18.85
C GLN A 323 -7.66 -3.38 -18.61
N PRO A 324 -8.82 -4.05 -18.58
CA PRO A 324 -10.11 -3.36 -18.55
C PRO A 324 -10.18 -2.38 -17.37
N LEU A 325 -10.40 -1.10 -17.69
CA LEU A 325 -10.51 0.01 -16.74
C LEU A 325 -11.83 -0.07 -15.96
N GLY A 326 -11.99 -1.09 -15.11
CA GLY A 326 -13.20 -1.42 -14.35
C GLY A 326 -12.95 -1.61 -12.85
N GLU A 327 -14.04 -1.74 -12.09
CA GLU A 327 -14.00 -1.90 -10.63
C GLU A 327 -13.57 -3.31 -10.16
N ASP A 328 -13.81 -4.32 -11.01
CA ASP A 328 -13.56 -5.73 -10.71
C ASP A 328 -12.11 -6.13 -10.99
N MET A 329 -11.21 -5.73 -10.09
CA MET A 329 -9.96 -6.49 -9.87
C MET A 329 -10.36 -7.89 -9.36
N PRO A 330 -10.16 -8.97 -10.14
CA PRO A 330 -10.79 -10.25 -9.83
C PRO A 330 -10.14 -10.93 -8.61
N GLU A 331 -10.93 -11.74 -7.90
CA GLU A 331 -10.43 -12.64 -6.86
C GLU A 331 -9.55 -13.78 -7.41
N SER A 332 -9.48 -13.92 -8.74
CA SER A 332 -8.58 -14.85 -9.45
C SER A 332 -7.14 -14.79 -8.92
N PRO A 333 -6.49 -15.94 -8.69
CA PRO A 333 -5.09 -16.00 -8.27
C PRO A 333 -4.14 -15.21 -9.17
N LEU A 334 -3.21 -14.47 -8.56
CA LEU A 334 -2.14 -13.70 -9.22
C LEU A 334 -0.90 -14.57 -9.46
N ILE A 335 -1.09 -15.72 -10.12
CA ILE A 335 -0.04 -16.71 -10.40
C ILE A 335 -0.08 -17.20 -11.85
N ALA A 336 1.08 -17.65 -12.34
CA ALA A 336 1.20 -18.38 -13.60
C ALA A 336 2.20 -19.52 -13.48
N VAL A 337 1.94 -20.64 -14.19
CA VAL A 337 2.96 -21.66 -14.46
C VAL A 337 3.83 -21.18 -15.60
N MET A 338 5.07 -20.79 -15.32
CA MET A 338 6.00 -20.27 -16.32
C MET A 338 7.15 -21.26 -16.60
N GLN A 339 7.64 -21.23 -17.84
CA GLN A 339 8.79 -21.99 -18.29
C GLN A 339 9.87 -21.08 -18.88
N GLY A 340 11.12 -21.49 -18.76
CA GLY A 340 12.30 -20.80 -19.32
C GLY A 340 13.22 -20.27 -18.22
N HIS A 341 13.96 -19.20 -18.51
CA HIS A 341 14.95 -18.68 -17.58
C HIS A 341 14.40 -17.60 -16.65
N ALA A 342 14.89 -17.60 -15.42
CA ALA A 342 14.65 -16.59 -14.41
C ALA A 342 16.01 -16.17 -13.80
N PHE A 343 16.02 -15.14 -12.97
CA PHE A 343 17.18 -14.86 -12.14
C PHE A 343 16.76 -14.29 -10.78
N ASP A 344 17.67 -14.38 -9.82
CA ASP A 344 17.57 -13.66 -8.56
C ASP A 344 18.76 -12.74 -8.37
N LYS A 345 18.57 -11.77 -7.47
CA LYS A 345 19.58 -10.78 -7.12
C LYS A 345 19.21 -10.16 -5.77
N CYS A 346 20.17 -10.14 -4.85
CA CYS A 346 20.00 -9.61 -3.49
C CYS A 346 19.30 -8.23 -3.45
N GLU A 347 19.80 -7.22 -4.18
CA GLU A 347 19.09 -5.94 -4.38
C GLU A 347 18.51 -5.90 -5.81
N ILE A 348 17.19 -5.75 -5.91
CA ILE A 348 16.45 -5.70 -7.18
C ILE A 348 16.96 -4.56 -8.12
N PRO A 349 17.13 -4.78 -9.43
CA PRO A 349 17.57 -3.72 -10.35
C PRO A 349 16.49 -2.65 -10.60
N SER A 350 16.90 -1.47 -11.10
CA SER A 350 15.94 -0.42 -11.48
C SER A 350 15.08 -0.82 -12.70
N LEU A 351 13.88 -0.24 -12.81
CA LEU A 351 12.92 -0.55 -13.86
C LEU A 351 13.50 -0.39 -15.28
N ASP A 352 14.34 0.61 -15.52
CA ASP A 352 14.97 0.82 -16.84
C ASP A 352 15.93 -0.34 -17.20
N LYS A 353 16.71 -0.81 -16.23
CA LYS A 353 17.63 -1.95 -16.42
C LYS A 353 16.86 -3.23 -16.70
N LEU A 354 15.74 -3.42 -16.01
CA LEU A 354 14.84 -4.54 -16.22
C LEU A 354 14.09 -4.42 -17.56
N ALA A 355 13.76 -3.22 -18.04
CA ALA A 355 13.17 -3.03 -19.36
C ALA A 355 14.15 -3.45 -20.48
N VAL A 356 15.42 -3.03 -20.40
CA VAL A 356 16.48 -3.45 -21.34
C VAL A 356 16.65 -4.97 -21.30
N TRP A 357 16.80 -5.56 -20.11
CA TRP A 357 16.93 -7.00 -19.95
C TRP A 357 15.69 -7.78 -20.42
N ARG A 358 14.49 -7.23 -20.25
CA ARG A 358 13.24 -7.91 -20.63
C ARG A 358 13.06 -8.03 -22.15
N GLN A 359 13.73 -7.16 -22.90
CA GLN A 359 13.79 -7.16 -24.36
C GLN A 359 15.00 -7.97 -24.89
N THR A 360 16.18 -7.82 -24.26
CA THR A 360 17.45 -8.33 -24.81
C THR A 360 17.90 -9.68 -24.25
N SER A 361 17.48 -10.05 -23.04
CA SER A 361 17.91 -11.26 -22.33
C SER A 361 16.95 -12.45 -22.55
N PRO A 362 17.35 -13.69 -22.21
CA PRO A 362 16.47 -14.85 -22.19
C PRO A 362 15.56 -14.91 -20.95
N TYR A 363 15.80 -14.07 -19.94
CA TYR A 363 15.11 -14.12 -18.64
C TYR A 363 13.67 -13.59 -18.73
N ARG A 364 12.71 -14.30 -18.11
CA ARG A 364 11.28 -13.98 -18.13
C ARG A 364 10.64 -13.89 -16.75
N ALA A 365 11.34 -14.30 -15.69
CA ALA A 365 10.97 -14.01 -14.30
C ALA A 365 12.14 -13.48 -13.49
N VAL A 366 11.84 -12.72 -12.43
CA VAL A 366 12.81 -12.12 -11.50
C VAL A 366 12.37 -12.36 -10.05
N ASN A 367 13.33 -12.63 -9.17
CA ASN A 367 13.10 -12.77 -7.74
C ASN A 367 12.80 -11.44 -7.05
N LEU A 368 11.96 -11.48 -6.01
CA LEU A 368 11.72 -10.36 -5.11
C LEU A 368 11.95 -10.81 -3.67
N TYR A 369 13.01 -10.31 -3.01
CA TYR A 369 13.22 -10.55 -1.58
C TYR A 369 12.30 -9.65 -0.74
N ILE A 370 11.07 -10.12 -0.50
CA ILE A 370 9.99 -9.32 0.09
C ILE A 370 10.15 -9.09 1.60
N GLY A 371 10.88 -9.95 2.31
CA GLY A 371 11.14 -9.78 3.74
C GLY A 371 11.80 -10.99 4.40
N GLY A 372 11.57 -11.14 5.71
CA GLY A 372 12.21 -12.13 6.57
C GLY A 372 13.43 -11.59 7.33
N ILE A 373 13.67 -12.14 8.53
CA ILE A 373 14.66 -11.63 9.51
C ILE A 373 16.13 -11.74 9.04
N HIS A 374 16.39 -12.50 7.98
CA HIS A 374 17.70 -12.66 7.35
C HIS A 374 17.78 -12.08 5.93
N ARG A 375 16.80 -11.28 5.49
CA ARG A 375 16.89 -10.60 4.18
C ARG A 375 18.15 -9.73 4.12
N ALA A 376 19.09 -10.11 3.27
CA ALA A 376 20.45 -9.53 3.25
C ALA A 376 20.56 -8.16 2.58
N CYS A 377 19.56 -7.76 1.76
CA CYS A 377 19.53 -6.48 1.06
C CYS A 377 18.19 -5.77 1.27
N ASP A 378 18.24 -4.45 1.43
CA ASP A 378 17.09 -3.60 1.74
C ASP A 378 15.99 -3.67 0.67
N ASN A 379 16.34 -3.88 -0.60
CA ASN A 379 15.44 -3.90 -1.75
C ASN A 379 14.61 -2.61 -1.91
N LYS A 380 15.31 -1.47 -1.90
CA LYS A 380 14.72 -0.12 -1.77
C LYS A 380 13.79 0.32 -2.89
N ALA A 381 13.82 -0.39 -4.02
CA ALA A 381 12.93 -0.13 -5.14
C ALA A 381 11.60 -0.92 -5.06
N LEU A 382 11.46 -1.90 -4.16
CA LEU A 382 10.19 -2.64 -4.01
C LEU A 382 9.13 -1.76 -3.33
N SER A 383 8.17 -1.31 -4.13
CA SER A 383 6.92 -0.68 -3.72
C SER A 383 5.77 -1.24 -4.59
N PRO A 384 4.48 -1.02 -4.22
CA PRO A 384 3.35 -1.45 -5.05
C PRO A 384 3.43 -0.93 -6.49
N GLU A 385 3.84 0.32 -6.68
CA GLU A 385 3.98 0.98 -8.00
C GLU A 385 5.09 0.34 -8.83
N TYR A 386 6.18 -0.11 -8.18
CA TYR A 386 7.26 -0.83 -8.83
C TYR A 386 6.82 -2.25 -9.24
N ILE A 387 6.06 -2.96 -8.38
CA ILE A 387 5.49 -4.27 -8.70
C ILE A 387 4.51 -4.18 -9.89
N VAL A 388 3.67 -3.15 -9.94
CA VAL A 388 2.78 -2.87 -11.09
C VAL A 388 3.60 -2.66 -12.36
N GLN A 389 4.67 -1.85 -12.32
CA GLN A 389 5.50 -1.58 -13.49
C GLN A 389 6.30 -2.81 -13.96
N LEU A 390 6.81 -3.67 -13.07
CA LEU A 390 7.41 -4.96 -13.46
C LEU A 390 6.42 -5.86 -14.19
N ARG A 391 5.17 -5.94 -13.71
CA ARG A 391 4.11 -6.72 -14.36
C ARG A 391 3.80 -6.17 -15.75
N GLN A 392 3.69 -4.86 -15.92
CA GLN A 392 3.46 -4.20 -17.22
C GLN A 392 4.62 -4.37 -18.22
N GLN A 393 5.87 -4.51 -17.75
CA GLN A 393 7.00 -4.98 -18.58
C GLN A 393 6.89 -6.46 -18.98
N GLY A 394 6.01 -7.22 -18.33
CA GLY A 394 5.76 -8.65 -18.60
C GLY A 394 6.74 -9.58 -17.88
N TRP A 395 7.19 -9.24 -16.67
CA TRP A 395 7.97 -10.13 -15.80
C TRP A 395 7.09 -11.06 -14.98
N GLY A 396 7.45 -12.35 -14.92
CA GLY A 396 7.11 -13.21 -13.79
C GLY A 396 7.87 -12.79 -12.53
N LEU A 397 7.26 -12.98 -11.36
CA LEU A 397 7.81 -12.54 -10.08
C LEU A 397 7.98 -13.76 -9.15
N ILE A 398 9.10 -13.86 -8.44
CA ILE A 398 9.34 -14.95 -7.47
C ILE A 398 9.48 -14.32 -6.08
N PRO A 399 8.36 -14.03 -5.38
CA PRO A 399 8.39 -13.51 -4.01
C PRO A 399 9.08 -14.51 -3.09
N THR A 400 10.08 -14.03 -2.34
CA THR A 400 10.95 -14.86 -1.50
C THR A 400 11.09 -14.26 -0.12
N TRP A 401 10.96 -15.10 0.90
CA TRP A 401 10.95 -14.71 2.31
C TRP A 401 12.09 -15.38 3.08
N VAL A 402 13.02 -14.60 3.62
CA VAL A 402 14.29 -15.07 4.18
C VAL A 402 14.22 -15.09 5.71
N GLY A 403 13.51 -16.07 6.24
CA GLY A 403 13.15 -16.16 7.66
C GLY A 403 14.18 -16.83 8.57
N LEU A 404 13.67 -17.43 9.66
CA LEU A 404 14.40 -18.28 10.58
C LEU A 404 15.07 -19.48 9.88
N GLN A 405 16.37 -19.66 10.14
CA GLN A 405 17.16 -20.73 9.51
C GLN A 405 17.27 -21.99 10.37
N ALA A 406 17.60 -23.13 9.75
CA ALA A 406 17.64 -24.44 10.41
C ALA A 406 18.58 -24.47 11.63
N ARG A 407 18.17 -25.19 12.69
CA ARG A 407 18.76 -25.07 14.04
C ARG A 407 20.27 -25.33 14.12
N CYS A 408 20.78 -26.24 13.30
CA CYS A 408 22.18 -26.69 13.28
C CYS A 408 23.12 -25.78 12.46
N THR A 409 22.60 -24.74 11.80
CA THR A 409 23.38 -23.77 11.02
C THR A 409 24.09 -22.73 11.91
N THR A 410 24.79 -21.77 11.30
CA THR A 410 25.50 -20.67 11.97
C THR A 410 24.77 -19.32 11.96
N TYR A 411 23.69 -19.15 11.19
CA TYR A 411 22.90 -17.91 11.06
C TYR A 411 22.45 -17.33 12.41
N THR A 412 22.13 -16.03 12.48
CA THR A 412 21.82 -15.37 13.77
C THR A 412 20.49 -15.86 14.36
N TYR A 413 19.42 -15.90 13.56
CA TYR A 413 18.06 -16.20 14.01
C TYR A 413 17.61 -17.59 13.54
N ARG A 414 17.78 -18.58 14.41
CA ARG A 414 17.47 -19.99 14.10
C ARG A 414 16.15 -20.44 14.73
N MET A 415 15.40 -21.24 13.98
CA MET A 415 14.21 -21.93 14.47
C MET A 415 14.52 -22.77 15.73
N SER A 416 13.49 -23.02 16.53
CA SER A 416 13.54 -23.85 17.72
C SER A 416 14.00 -25.27 17.41
N LYS A 417 14.71 -25.89 18.36
CA LYS A 417 15.08 -27.31 18.29
C LYS A 417 13.93 -28.26 18.67
N TYR A 418 12.81 -27.70 19.14
CA TYR A 418 11.63 -28.45 19.57
C TYR A 418 10.57 -28.41 18.47
N PRO A 419 10.28 -29.54 17.79
CA PRO A 419 9.41 -29.56 16.60
C PRO A 419 8.04 -28.88 16.77
N PRO A 420 7.30 -29.02 17.90
CA PRO A 420 6.03 -28.31 18.08
C PRO A 420 6.17 -26.78 18.12
N LYS A 421 7.31 -26.24 18.58
CA LYS A 421 7.57 -24.79 18.52
C LYS A 421 8.07 -24.37 17.13
N ALA A 422 8.92 -25.16 16.50
CA ALA A 422 9.40 -24.91 15.14
C ALA A 422 8.23 -24.84 14.15
N TYR A 423 7.23 -25.72 14.29
CA TYR A 423 5.95 -25.68 13.57
C TYR A 423 5.22 -24.34 13.73
N LEU A 424 5.02 -23.86 14.97
CA LEU A 424 4.37 -22.56 15.23
C LEU A 424 5.19 -21.37 14.71
N GLU A 425 6.52 -21.46 14.76
CA GLU A 425 7.43 -20.46 14.16
C GLU A 425 7.27 -20.42 12.62
N GLY A 426 7.13 -21.57 11.96
CA GLY A 426 6.85 -21.65 10.52
C GLY A 426 5.49 -21.08 10.12
N ARG A 427 4.45 -21.29 10.94
CA ARG A 427 3.13 -20.65 10.75
C ARG A 427 3.24 -19.12 10.86
N ASN A 428 3.88 -18.61 11.92
CA ASN A 428 4.08 -17.17 12.13
C ASN A 428 4.86 -16.51 10.98
N GLU A 429 5.86 -17.18 10.41
CA GLU A 429 6.61 -16.66 9.26
C GLU A 429 5.72 -16.61 7.99
N ALA A 430 4.75 -17.53 7.81
CA ALA A 430 3.76 -17.48 6.73
C ALA A 430 2.76 -16.33 6.87
N ASP A 431 2.33 -16.00 8.09
CA ASP A 431 1.52 -14.80 8.37
C ASP A 431 2.29 -13.53 7.99
N LEU A 432 3.55 -13.39 8.44
CA LEU A 432 4.39 -12.23 8.14
C LEU A 432 4.73 -12.11 6.64
N ALA A 433 4.98 -13.22 5.96
CA ALA A 433 5.25 -13.23 4.52
C ALA A 433 4.02 -12.86 3.69
N THR A 434 2.84 -13.34 4.09
CA THR A 434 1.57 -13.01 3.45
C THR A 434 1.24 -11.53 3.62
N GLU A 435 1.49 -10.94 4.80
CA GLU A 435 1.30 -9.51 5.02
C GLU A 435 2.24 -8.68 4.15
N ALA A 436 3.54 -8.99 4.10
CA ALA A 436 4.48 -8.27 3.22
C ALA A 436 4.12 -8.42 1.72
N ALA A 437 3.53 -9.57 1.32
CA ALA A 437 2.98 -9.74 -0.02
C ALA A 437 1.71 -8.91 -0.25
N ARG A 438 0.86 -8.73 0.77
CA ARG A 438 -0.33 -7.86 0.74
C ARG A 438 0.08 -6.39 0.60
N GLU A 439 0.99 -5.92 1.44
CA GLU A 439 1.56 -4.57 1.42
C GLU A 439 2.18 -4.20 0.06
N LEU A 440 2.87 -5.15 -0.60
CA LEU A 440 3.48 -4.96 -1.93
C LEU A 440 2.53 -5.19 -3.13
N GLY A 441 1.23 -5.46 -2.91
CA GLY A 441 0.28 -5.74 -3.98
C GLY A 441 0.56 -7.04 -4.76
N LEU A 442 1.20 -8.02 -4.11
CA LEU A 442 1.49 -9.35 -4.66
C LEU A 442 0.33 -10.34 -4.53
N THR A 443 -0.65 -10.06 -3.66
CA THR A 443 -1.90 -10.82 -3.48
C THR A 443 -3.05 -10.32 -4.35
N ASN A 444 -4.12 -11.10 -4.49
CA ASN A 444 -5.41 -10.61 -4.98
C ASN A 444 -6.07 -9.64 -3.96
N VAL A 445 -7.27 -9.17 -4.30
CA VAL A 445 -8.04 -8.21 -3.49
C VAL A 445 -8.52 -8.72 -2.12
N ALA A 446 -8.47 -10.04 -1.89
CA ALA A 446 -8.82 -10.69 -0.63
C ALA A 446 -7.59 -11.00 0.25
N GLY A 447 -6.38 -10.61 -0.18
CA GLY A 447 -5.13 -10.96 0.50
C GLY A 447 -4.61 -12.37 0.20
N THR A 448 -5.16 -13.05 -0.80
CA THR A 448 -4.88 -14.47 -1.11
C THR A 448 -4.35 -14.66 -2.53
N GLY A 449 -4.22 -15.91 -2.97
CA GLY A 449 -4.07 -16.26 -4.38
C GLY A 449 -2.70 -15.95 -4.99
N SER A 450 -1.63 -15.90 -4.21
CA SER A 450 -0.25 -15.70 -4.70
C SER A 450 0.67 -16.84 -4.29
N VAL A 451 1.95 -16.78 -4.69
CA VAL A 451 3.00 -17.73 -4.31
C VAL A 451 4.14 -17.00 -3.63
N ILE A 452 4.66 -17.58 -2.54
CA ILE A 452 5.87 -17.12 -1.85
C ILE A 452 6.76 -18.33 -1.61
N TYR A 453 8.04 -18.21 -1.94
CA TYR A 453 9.05 -19.22 -1.63
C TYR A 453 9.72 -18.87 -0.30
N TYR A 454 9.62 -19.76 0.69
CA TYR A 454 10.41 -19.63 1.92
C TYR A 454 11.86 -20.02 1.64
N ASP A 455 12.79 -19.14 1.98
CA ASP A 455 14.23 -19.40 1.85
C ASP A 455 14.72 -20.16 3.09
N LEU A 456 14.93 -21.47 2.94
CA LEU A 456 15.54 -22.33 3.96
C LEU A 456 16.89 -22.85 3.45
N GLU A 457 17.96 -22.22 3.91
CA GLU A 457 19.33 -22.49 3.52
C GLU A 457 19.77 -23.93 3.81
N HIS A 458 20.85 -24.36 3.15
CA HIS A 458 21.36 -25.72 3.30
C HIS A 458 21.68 -26.08 4.76
N TYR A 459 21.16 -27.21 5.22
CA TYR A 459 21.45 -27.78 6.53
C TYR A 459 21.76 -29.28 6.45
N ASP A 460 22.47 -29.78 7.47
CA ASP A 460 22.82 -31.19 7.59
C ASP A 460 21.60 -32.03 8.00
N ILE A 461 20.98 -32.68 7.02
CA ILE A 461 19.85 -33.60 7.21
C ILE A 461 20.20 -34.85 8.03
N SER A 462 21.48 -35.16 8.28
CA SER A 462 21.88 -36.27 9.16
C SER A 462 21.82 -35.91 10.65
N ASN A 463 21.69 -34.63 10.98
CA ASN A 463 21.38 -34.16 12.33
C ASN A 463 19.87 -34.25 12.58
N GLU A 464 19.43 -35.37 13.18
CA GLU A 464 18.00 -35.68 13.35
C GLU A 464 17.23 -34.62 14.16
N GLU A 465 17.81 -34.00 15.20
CA GLU A 465 17.16 -32.90 15.92
C GLU A 465 16.94 -31.68 15.02
N CYS A 466 17.91 -31.37 14.16
CA CYS A 466 17.81 -30.30 13.17
C CYS A 466 16.79 -30.62 12.07
N ASN A 467 16.80 -31.86 11.57
CA ASN A 467 15.94 -32.31 10.48
C ASN A 467 14.47 -32.37 10.91
N GLN A 468 14.16 -32.91 12.10
CA GLN A 468 12.78 -32.93 12.61
C GLN A 468 12.26 -31.54 12.97
N ALA A 469 13.13 -30.62 13.43
CA ALA A 469 12.77 -29.22 13.61
C ALA A 469 12.42 -28.54 12.27
N ALA A 470 13.28 -28.70 11.24
CA ALA A 470 13.06 -28.14 9.91
C ALA A 470 11.82 -28.73 9.20
N ARG A 471 11.61 -30.04 9.29
CA ARG A 471 10.41 -30.74 8.80
C ARG A 471 9.13 -30.19 9.43
N ALA A 472 9.12 -30.02 10.76
CA ALA A 472 7.96 -29.46 11.46
C ALA A 472 7.73 -27.98 11.12
N PHE A 473 8.80 -27.19 11.02
CA PHE A 473 8.74 -25.79 10.59
C PHE A 473 8.13 -25.65 9.19
N ILE A 474 8.64 -26.40 8.19
CA ILE A 474 8.11 -26.35 6.82
C ILE A 474 6.67 -26.86 6.76
N ASN A 475 6.30 -27.91 7.50
CA ASN A 475 4.90 -28.33 7.59
C ASN A 475 3.99 -27.20 8.12
N GLY A 476 4.44 -26.42 9.11
CA GLY A 476 3.72 -25.27 9.64
C GLY A 476 3.60 -24.12 8.65
N TRP A 477 4.68 -23.79 7.95
CA TRP A 477 4.67 -22.82 6.86
C TRP A 477 3.65 -23.19 5.77
N VAL A 478 3.71 -24.41 5.24
CA VAL A 478 2.82 -24.86 4.15
C VAL A 478 1.36 -24.91 4.60
N GLU A 479 1.09 -25.46 5.78
CA GLU A 479 -0.27 -25.53 6.33
C GLU A 479 -0.89 -24.15 6.52
N ARG A 480 -0.12 -23.18 7.06
CA ARG A 480 -0.62 -21.81 7.24
C ARG A 480 -0.76 -21.06 5.91
N MET A 481 0.15 -21.25 4.96
CA MET A 481 -0.01 -20.69 3.60
C MET A 481 -1.31 -21.21 2.96
N ASN A 482 -1.60 -22.51 3.07
CA ASN A 482 -2.85 -23.10 2.55
C ASN A 482 -4.10 -22.50 3.23
N GLU A 483 -4.10 -22.32 4.56
CA GLU A 483 -5.18 -21.64 5.30
C GLU A 483 -5.40 -20.20 4.83
N LEU A 484 -4.31 -19.48 4.49
CA LEU A 484 -4.32 -18.12 3.97
C LEU A 484 -4.67 -18.05 2.46
N GLY A 485 -5.00 -19.18 1.82
CA GLY A 485 -5.29 -19.24 0.39
C GLY A 485 -4.07 -18.91 -0.50
N MET A 486 -2.86 -19.17 0.00
CA MET A 486 -1.57 -18.83 -0.60
C MET A 486 -0.74 -20.09 -0.88
N ILE A 487 0.14 -20.03 -1.88
CA ILE A 487 1.01 -21.15 -2.26
C ILE A 487 2.35 -21.03 -1.53
N GLY A 488 2.54 -21.86 -0.50
CA GLY A 488 3.77 -21.93 0.29
C GLY A 488 4.88 -22.73 -0.40
N GLY A 489 5.62 -22.10 -1.31
CA GLY A 489 6.83 -22.67 -1.90
C GLY A 489 7.99 -22.75 -0.90
N VAL A 490 9.01 -23.55 -1.23
CA VAL A 490 10.27 -23.63 -0.45
C VAL A 490 11.49 -23.61 -1.37
N TYR A 491 12.42 -22.69 -1.12
CA TYR A 491 13.78 -22.73 -1.63
C TYR A 491 14.68 -23.51 -0.67
N SER A 492 15.43 -24.47 -1.21
CA SER A 492 16.57 -25.10 -0.51
C SER A 492 17.39 -25.96 -1.47
N SER A 493 18.49 -26.52 -1.00
CA SER A 493 19.23 -27.58 -1.69
C SER A 493 18.47 -28.92 -1.71
N GLY A 494 18.74 -29.77 -2.71
CA GLY A 494 17.98 -31.01 -2.96
C GLY A 494 17.93 -32.02 -1.80
N GLY A 495 18.94 -32.03 -0.92
CA GLY A 495 18.98 -32.86 0.28
C GLY A 495 17.82 -32.52 1.25
N PRO A 496 17.81 -31.34 1.87
CA PRO A 496 16.67 -30.78 2.59
C PRO A 496 15.33 -30.91 1.85
N LEU A 497 15.23 -30.55 0.55
CA LEU A 497 13.97 -30.66 -0.19
C LEU A 497 13.41 -32.10 -0.21
N SER A 498 14.26 -33.13 -0.30
CA SER A 498 13.82 -34.52 -0.22
C SER A 498 13.13 -34.88 1.11
N GLN A 499 13.42 -34.13 2.18
CA GLN A 499 12.86 -34.32 3.52
C GLN A 499 11.49 -33.64 3.70
N PHE A 500 10.95 -32.97 2.68
CA PHE A 500 9.66 -32.28 2.76
C PHE A 500 8.56 -32.94 1.91
N ALA A 501 8.87 -34.03 1.19
CA ALA A 501 7.96 -34.72 0.28
C ALA A 501 6.92 -35.63 0.99
N ASP A 502 7.24 -36.10 2.19
CA ASP A 502 6.45 -37.02 3.01
C ASP A 502 5.78 -36.34 4.22
N LEU A 503 5.79 -35.01 4.27
CA LEU A 503 5.09 -34.24 5.30
C LEU A 503 3.56 -34.38 5.15
N PRO A 504 2.79 -34.21 6.24
CA PRO A 504 1.33 -34.04 6.15
C PRO A 504 0.91 -32.90 5.21
N ASN A 505 1.64 -31.78 5.26
CA ASN A 505 1.52 -30.65 4.34
C ASN A 505 2.85 -30.48 3.57
N PRO A 506 3.06 -31.22 2.46
CA PRO A 506 4.27 -31.07 1.65
C PRO A 506 4.19 -29.79 0.82
N PRO A 507 5.29 -29.05 0.60
CA PRO A 507 5.28 -27.83 -0.21
C PRO A 507 4.65 -28.07 -1.60
N PRO A 508 3.67 -27.28 -2.06
CA PRO A 508 3.09 -27.45 -3.39
C PRO A 508 4.07 -27.19 -4.54
N VAL A 509 5.11 -26.37 -4.31
CA VAL A 509 6.18 -26.05 -5.27
C VAL A 509 7.52 -25.90 -4.56
N ILE A 510 8.62 -26.10 -5.30
CA ILE A 510 9.98 -26.02 -4.78
C ILE A 510 10.91 -25.22 -5.68
N TRP A 511 11.96 -24.64 -5.10
CA TRP A 511 13.05 -23.97 -5.80
C TRP A 511 14.39 -24.57 -5.36
N ALA A 512 15.02 -25.33 -6.24
CA ALA A 512 16.19 -26.14 -5.90
C ALA A 512 17.51 -25.39 -6.12
N ALA A 513 18.30 -25.22 -5.06
CA ALA A 513 19.70 -24.84 -5.17
C ALA A 513 20.55 -26.03 -5.64
N HIS A 514 21.08 -25.96 -6.87
CA HIS A 514 22.03 -26.95 -7.39
C HIS A 514 22.94 -26.35 -8.47
N TRP A 515 23.95 -25.61 -8.01
CA TRP A 515 24.96 -24.95 -8.85
C TRP A 515 25.83 -25.97 -9.58
N MET A 516 25.72 -26.03 -10.90
CA MET A 516 26.48 -26.92 -11.78
C MET A 516 27.20 -26.18 -12.91
N ASP A 517 26.76 -24.96 -13.21
CA ASP A 517 27.35 -24.08 -14.22
C ASP A 517 28.04 -22.87 -13.54
N THR A 518 28.74 -22.06 -14.35
CA THR A 518 29.47 -20.86 -13.89
C THR A 518 28.96 -19.54 -14.48
N PHE A 519 28.08 -19.61 -15.50
CA PHE A 519 27.42 -18.49 -16.16
C PHE A 519 25.99 -18.89 -16.59
N TYR A 520 25.30 -18.08 -17.38
CA TYR A 520 24.06 -18.49 -18.07
C TYR A 520 24.25 -19.79 -18.87
N ASN A 521 23.31 -20.73 -18.72
CA ASN A 521 23.25 -21.98 -19.47
C ASN A 521 21.88 -22.11 -20.18
N PRO A 522 21.82 -22.00 -21.52
CA PRO A 522 20.57 -22.10 -22.29
C PRO A 522 19.97 -23.52 -22.32
N GLN A 523 20.65 -24.51 -21.74
CA GLN A 523 20.18 -25.91 -21.63
C GLN A 523 19.95 -26.32 -20.16
N ALA A 524 20.01 -25.38 -19.21
CA ALA A 524 19.68 -25.67 -17.81
C ALA A 524 18.24 -26.20 -17.69
N THR A 525 18.03 -27.17 -16.79
CA THR A 525 16.70 -27.74 -16.52
C THR A 525 16.44 -27.82 -15.01
N VAL A 526 15.17 -27.91 -14.64
CA VAL A 526 14.71 -28.09 -13.25
C VAL A 526 14.92 -29.50 -12.69
N TRP A 527 15.49 -30.40 -13.49
CA TRP A 527 15.70 -31.81 -13.17
C TRP A 527 17.13 -32.06 -12.70
N ASP A 528 17.41 -33.30 -12.31
CA ASP A 528 18.76 -33.81 -12.01
C ASP A 528 19.47 -33.00 -10.91
N VAL A 529 18.69 -32.66 -9.88
CA VAL A 529 19.10 -31.99 -8.65
C VAL A 529 19.71 -33.02 -7.69
N TYR A 530 20.94 -32.78 -7.21
CA TYR A 530 21.61 -33.72 -6.32
C TYR A 530 20.80 -33.99 -5.04
N ARG A 531 20.61 -35.29 -4.74
CA ARG A 531 19.76 -35.86 -3.67
C ARG A 531 18.24 -35.61 -3.78
N LEU A 532 17.74 -35.09 -4.89
CA LEU A 532 16.30 -34.91 -5.12
C LEU A 532 15.82 -35.79 -6.29
N SER A 533 14.91 -36.73 -6.03
CA SER A 533 14.33 -37.58 -7.07
C SER A 533 13.51 -36.78 -8.08
N ASN A 534 13.63 -37.09 -9.38
CA ASN A 534 12.81 -36.47 -10.43
C ASN A 534 11.32 -36.89 -10.36
N GLU A 535 10.96 -37.94 -9.61
CA GLU A 535 9.57 -38.35 -9.41
C GLU A 535 8.76 -37.44 -8.47
N LEU A 536 9.45 -36.60 -7.69
CA LEU A 536 8.85 -35.65 -6.76
C LEU A 536 8.67 -34.29 -7.45
N TRP A 537 7.57 -33.56 -7.16
CA TRP A 537 7.31 -32.24 -7.76
C TRP A 537 7.40 -32.23 -9.29
N LYS A 538 6.92 -33.28 -9.96
CA LYS A 538 7.12 -33.45 -11.40
C LYS A 538 6.11 -32.70 -12.26
N ASP A 539 4.97 -32.31 -11.70
CA ASP A 539 3.83 -31.79 -12.45
C ASP A 539 3.86 -30.26 -12.54
N ARG A 540 4.95 -29.71 -13.10
CA ARG A 540 5.19 -28.25 -13.29
C ARG A 540 5.35 -27.48 -11.97
N GLN A 541 6.12 -28.04 -11.02
CA GLN A 541 6.21 -27.56 -9.63
C GLN A 541 7.62 -27.10 -9.22
N ARG A 542 8.53 -26.84 -10.17
CA ARG A 542 9.96 -26.64 -9.87
C ARG A 542 10.54 -25.36 -10.45
N LEU A 543 11.32 -24.66 -9.63
CA LEU A 543 12.40 -23.77 -10.04
C LEU A 543 13.75 -24.41 -9.69
N ARG A 544 14.84 -23.96 -10.30
CA ARG A 544 16.21 -24.33 -9.93
C ARG A 544 17.17 -23.16 -10.11
N GLN A 545 17.94 -22.85 -9.06
CA GLN A 545 19.13 -21.99 -9.14
C GLN A 545 20.31 -22.88 -9.59
N TYR A 546 20.87 -22.61 -10.77
CA TYR A 546 21.84 -23.47 -11.44
C TYR A 546 23.25 -22.86 -11.57
N THR A 547 23.36 -21.54 -11.33
CA THR A 547 24.62 -20.80 -11.23
C THR A 547 24.48 -19.76 -10.12
N GLY A 548 25.39 -19.75 -9.15
CA GLY A 548 25.45 -18.71 -8.11
C GLY A 548 26.09 -17.41 -8.61
N GLY A 549 26.13 -16.36 -7.77
CA GLY A 549 26.55 -15.00 -8.12
C GLY A 549 27.66 -14.82 -9.18
N HIS A 550 27.28 -14.37 -10.38
CA HIS A 550 28.14 -14.12 -11.54
C HIS A 550 27.68 -12.88 -12.34
N PRO A 551 28.57 -12.22 -13.10
CA PRO A 551 28.20 -11.11 -13.98
C PRO A 551 27.64 -11.60 -15.32
N GLU A 552 26.49 -11.06 -15.70
CA GLU A 552 25.82 -11.25 -16.99
C GLU A 552 25.57 -9.89 -17.65
N THR A 553 25.63 -9.80 -18.99
CA THR A 553 25.42 -8.54 -19.73
C THR A 553 24.45 -8.75 -20.89
N TRP A 554 23.35 -8.01 -20.87
CA TRP A 554 22.31 -8.07 -21.90
C TRP A 554 21.89 -6.63 -22.27
N GLY A 555 21.95 -6.32 -23.58
CA GLY A 555 22.04 -4.93 -24.04
C GLY A 555 23.31 -4.26 -23.49
N GLU A 556 23.23 -2.95 -23.23
CA GLU A 556 24.26 -2.17 -22.53
C GLU A 556 24.26 -2.35 -20.99
N VAL A 557 23.47 -3.28 -20.44
CA VAL A 557 23.27 -3.44 -18.99
C VAL A 557 23.93 -4.71 -18.47
N THR A 558 24.98 -4.54 -17.66
CA THR A 558 25.56 -5.62 -16.83
C THR A 558 24.89 -5.69 -15.46
N LEU A 559 24.54 -6.89 -15.01
CA LEU A 559 24.10 -7.20 -13.64
C LEU A 559 24.90 -8.39 -13.09
N ASN A 560 25.26 -8.34 -11.81
CA ASN A 560 25.66 -9.55 -11.08
C ASN A 560 24.40 -10.23 -10.53
N ILE A 561 24.14 -11.47 -10.93
CA ILE A 561 22.92 -12.23 -10.64
C ILE A 561 23.24 -13.68 -10.28
N ASP A 562 22.22 -14.40 -9.80
CA ASP A 562 22.23 -15.84 -9.68
C ASP A 562 21.20 -16.38 -10.71
N SER A 563 21.62 -17.35 -11.52
CA SER A 563 20.89 -17.76 -12.73
C SER A 563 19.99 -18.95 -12.46
N ASN A 564 18.75 -18.82 -12.91
CA ASN A 564 17.67 -19.73 -12.59
C ASN A 564 16.95 -20.25 -13.83
N VAL A 565 16.35 -21.43 -13.69
CA VAL A 565 15.41 -22.00 -14.66
C VAL A 565 14.12 -22.36 -13.93
N MET A 566 12.99 -22.11 -14.58
CA MET A 566 11.65 -22.38 -14.06
C MET A 566 10.90 -23.35 -14.96
N ASP A 567 10.14 -24.23 -14.32
CA ASP A 567 9.02 -24.99 -14.85
C ASP A 567 8.02 -25.17 -13.68
N GLY A 568 7.47 -24.03 -13.25
CA GLY A 568 6.94 -23.84 -11.90
C GLY A 568 6.03 -22.62 -11.77
N ILE A 569 5.40 -22.50 -10.60
CA ILE A 569 4.49 -21.39 -10.30
C ILE A 569 5.28 -20.16 -9.86
N VAL A 570 4.98 -19.02 -10.48
CA VAL A 570 5.48 -17.68 -10.12
C VAL A 570 4.31 -16.72 -9.94
N SER A 571 4.48 -15.65 -9.17
CA SER A 571 3.47 -14.59 -9.08
C SER A 571 3.45 -13.80 -10.40
N PHE A 572 2.27 -13.60 -10.96
CA PHE A 572 2.08 -12.93 -12.24
C PHE A 572 0.67 -12.35 -12.32
N HIS A 573 0.52 -11.14 -12.88
CA HIS A 573 -0.78 -10.56 -13.12
C HIS A 573 -0.76 -9.68 -14.37
N LEU A 574 -1.61 -10.00 -15.33
CA LEU A 574 -2.08 -9.17 -16.44
C LEU A 574 -3.28 -9.88 -17.08
N TYR A 575 -4.29 -9.12 -17.53
CA TYR A 575 -5.32 -9.68 -18.41
C TYR A 575 -4.67 -10.12 -19.74
N LEU A 576 -5.09 -11.27 -20.29
CA LEU A 576 -4.23 -12.07 -21.16
C LEU A 576 -4.08 -11.54 -22.60
N PRO A 577 -2.85 -11.53 -23.14
CA PRO A 577 -2.63 -11.58 -24.58
C PRO A 577 -3.16 -12.86 -25.21
N GLN A 578 -3.79 -12.77 -26.39
CA GLN A 578 -3.96 -13.95 -27.25
C GLN A 578 -2.60 -14.48 -27.71
N GLY A 579 -2.44 -15.81 -27.72
CA GLY A 579 -1.31 -16.50 -28.36
C GLY A 579 -0.40 -17.31 -27.43
N PHE A 580 -0.54 -17.21 -26.10
CA PHE A 580 0.19 -18.05 -25.15
C PHE A 580 -0.73 -19.05 -24.43
N ASN A 581 -0.42 -20.34 -24.55
CA ASN A 581 -1.12 -21.40 -23.82
C ASN A 581 -0.56 -21.53 -22.39
N TYR A 582 -1.24 -20.92 -21.42
CA TYR A 582 -1.01 -21.17 -20.00
C TYR A 582 -2.17 -21.96 -19.40
N HIS A 583 -1.87 -23.00 -18.63
CA HIS A 583 -2.87 -23.77 -17.88
C HIS A 583 -3.07 -23.15 -16.51
N THR A 584 -4.28 -22.64 -16.23
CA THR A 584 -4.68 -22.20 -14.89
C THR A 584 -4.93 -23.41 -13.99
N TYR A 585 -4.14 -23.53 -12.92
CA TYR A 585 -4.32 -24.56 -11.90
C TYR A 585 -5.07 -24.00 -10.69
N PHE A 586 -6.26 -24.56 -10.43
CA PHE A 586 -7.00 -24.39 -9.19
C PHE A 586 -7.03 -25.73 -8.42
N PRO A 587 -6.39 -25.85 -7.24
CA PRO A 587 -6.76 -26.86 -6.27
C PRO A 587 -8.07 -26.44 -5.57
N PHE A 588 -9.12 -27.27 -5.66
CA PHE A 588 -10.43 -26.99 -5.05
C PHE A 588 -10.52 -27.53 -3.60
N ILE A 589 -10.64 -26.60 -2.65
CA ILE A 589 -11.47 -26.62 -1.42
C ILE A 589 -11.70 -27.97 -0.69
N ALA A 590 -11.17 -28.08 0.54
CA ALA A 590 -11.88 -28.56 1.76
C ALA A 590 -10.96 -28.35 2.99
N ARG A 591 -11.42 -27.93 4.18
CA ARG A 591 -12.79 -27.70 4.69
C ARG A 591 -12.95 -26.31 5.28
#